data_AF-A0A7J9XVL3-F1
#
_entry.id   AF-A0A7J9XVL3-F1
#
_cell.length_a   1.000
_cell.length_b   1.000
_cell.length_c   1.000
_cell.angle_alpha   90.00
_cell.angle_beta   90.00
_cell.angle_gamma   90.00
#
_symmetry.space_group_name_H-M   'P 1'
#
loop_
_entity.id
_entity.type
_entity.pdbx_description
1 polymer ?
#
loop_
_entity_poly.entity_id
_entity_poly.type
_entity_poly.pdbx_seq_one_letter_code
_entity_poly.pdbx_strand_id
1 'polypeptide(L)'
;MAGHRLSTSSTSAQAPVDAYLNELSHLLHGPRRRRTRILAELRDGLGQAIADHTTHGRAEGQAVESVIDQFGTPQAVADAFADELITASARRTIAWYIATGPLVGTWWLQLLQPHPWRAGVLGLLAAIPILPLIAVAIATAAGTFATTGRLIRWLPEASPDRAACAAIAIAALAVVGDLAVITLYLQSDASLRPLAIVAISCSAVRIGCSVVALLHATRMRRSSTL
;
A
#
# COMPACT_ATOMS: atom_id res chain seq x y z
N MET A 1 10.44 -44.35 -27.41
CA MET A 1 9.28 -44.32 -26.47
C MET A 1 9.61 -43.80 -25.06
N ALA A 2 10.66 -42.97 -24.88
CA ALA A 2 11.07 -42.49 -23.54
C ALA A 2 10.45 -41.14 -23.11
N GLY A 3 9.96 -40.33 -24.05
CA GLY A 3 9.45 -38.97 -23.74
C GLY A 3 8.14 -38.92 -22.96
N HIS A 4 7.30 -39.96 -23.03
CA HIS A 4 5.96 -39.89 -22.43
C HIS A 4 5.94 -40.10 -20.91
N ARG A 5 6.92 -40.84 -20.36
CA ARG A 5 7.02 -41.09 -18.90
C ARG A 5 7.64 -39.93 -18.13
N LEU A 6 8.51 -39.15 -18.78
CA LEU A 6 9.13 -37.95 -18.17
C LEU A 6 8.10 -36.82 -18.01
N SER A 7 7.24 -36.59 -19.00
CA SER A 7 6.20 -35.55 -18.93
C SER A 7 5.07 -35.86 -17.94
N THR A 8 4.72 -37.13 -17.75
CA THR A 8 3.67 -37.51 -16.79
C THR A 8 4.16 -37.46 -15.35
N SER A 9 5.43 -37.81 -15.09
CA SER A 9 6.03 -37.75 -13.75
C SER A 9 6.29 -36.31 -13.30
N SER A 10 6.75 -35.44 -14.21
CA SER A 10 6.92 -34.02 -13.90
C SER A 10 5.58 -33.32 -13.68
N THR A 11 4.53 -33.67 -14.44
CA THR A 11 3.18 -33.11 -14.23
C THR A 11 2.56 -33.56 -12.90
N SER A 12 2.77 -34.81 -12.49
CA SER A 12 2.27 -35.30 -11.19
C SER A 12 3.05 -34.73 -10.01
N ALA A 13 4.35 -34.49 -10.16
CA ALA A 13 5.21 -33.83 -9.16
C ALA A 13 4.92 -32.32 -9.02
N GLN A 14 4.47 -31.67 -10.10
CA GLN A 14 4.12 -30.25 -10.09
C GLN A 14 2.80 -29.96 -9.33
N ALA A 15 1.85 -30.90 -9.36
CA ALA A 15 0.53 -30.70 -8.78
C ALA A 15 0.53 -30.43 -7.25
N PRO A 16 1.30 -31.15 -6.41
CA PRO A 16 1.46 -30.82 -5.00
C PRO A 16 2.07 -29.43 -4.76
N VAL A 17 3.07 -29.05 -5.56
CA VAL A 17 3.72 -27.73 -5.45
C VAL A 17 2.75 -26.61 -5.79
N ASP A 18 1.98 -26.76 -6.87
CA ASP A 18 0.98 -25.77 -7.25
C ASP A 18 -0.17 -25.70 -6.23
N ALA A 19 -0.58 -26.82 -5.64
CA ALA A 19 -1.55 -26.84 -4.56
C ALA A 19 -1.05 -26.07 -3.32
N TYR A 20 0.19 -26.32 -2.90
CA TYR A 20 0.85 -25.63 -1.81
C TYR A 20 0.93 -24.11 -2.04
N LEU A 21 1.39 -23.69 -3.22
CA LEU A 21 1.50 -22.28 -3.58
C LEU A 21 0.12 -21.61 -3.70
N ASN A 22 -0.89 -22.35 -4.16
CA ASN A 22 -2.24 -21.83 -4.26
C ASN A 22 -2.83 -21.58 -2.87
N GLU A 23 -2.68 -22.53 -1.93
CA GLU A 23 -3.09 -22.34 -0.54
C GLU A 23 -2.38 -21.15 0.10
N LEU A 24 -1.05 -21.06 -0.07
CA LEU A 24 -0.27 -19.92 0.41
C LEU A 24 -0.76 -18.58 -0.19
N SER A 25 -1.17 -18.57 -1.45
CA SER A 25 -1.66 -17.35 -2.11
C SER A 25 -2.94 -16.79 -1.46
N HIS A 26 -3.75 -17.64 -0.83
CA HIS A 26 -4.95 -17.26 -0.09
C HIS A 26 -4.63 -16.70 1.30
N LEU A 27 -3.50 -17.11 1.89
CA LEU A 27 -3.04 -16.65 3.20
C LEU A 27 -2.24 -15.34 3.13
N LEU A 28 -1.57 -15.07 2.02
CA LEU A 28 -0.78 -13.84 1.83
C LEU A 28 -1.67 -12.61 1.60
N HIS A 29 -1.71 -11.73 2.61
CA HIS A 29 -2.43 -10.46 2.58
C HIS A 29 -1.49 -9.30 2.27
N GLY A 30 -1.70 -8.62 1.14
CA GLY A 30 -0.90 -7.45 0.80
C GLY A 30 -0.98 -7.00 -0.66
N PRO A 31 -0.11 -6.07 -1.07
CA PRO A 31 -0.07 -5.57 -2.44
C PRO A 31 0.16 -6.69 -3.45
N ARG A 32 -0.73 -6.79 -4.47
CA ARG A 32 -0.68 -7.85 -5.50
C ARG A 32 0.72 -8.09 -6.08
N ARG A 33 1.44 -7.02 -6.45
CA ARG A 33 2.81 -7.12 -7.00
C ARG A 33 3.80 -7.78 -6.05
N ARG A 34 3.75 -7.47 -4.75
CA ARG A 34 4.63 -8.08 -3.75
C ARG A 34 4.28 -9.55 -3.53
N ARG A 35 2.98 -9.86 -3.42
CA ARG A 35 2.49 -11.25 -3.31
C ARG A 35 2.94 -12.10 -4.49
N THR A 36 2.75 -11.61 -5.72
CA THR A 36 3.18 -12.33 -6.94
C THR A 36 4.68 -12.56 -6.95
N ARG A 37 5.48 -11.58 -6.50
CA ARG A 37 6.93 -11.73 -6.39
C ARG A 37 7.33 -12.79 -5.37
N ILE A 38 6.74 -12.78 -4.17
CA ILE A 38 6.99 -13.79 -3.13
C ILE A 38 6.65 -15.19 -3.64
N LEU A 39 5.49 -15.36 -4.29
CA LEU A 39 5.08 -16.64 -4.85
C LEU A 39 6.00 -17.12 -5.98
N ALA A 40 6.54 -16.21 -6.80
CA ALA A 40 7.53 -16.54 -7.81
C ALA A 40 8.86 -17.00 -7.19
N GLU A 41 9.38 -16.24 -6.22
CA GLU A 41 10.61 -16.59 -5.49
C GLU A 41 10.48 -17.93 -4.76
N LEU A 42 9.31 -18.21 -4.14
CA LEU A 42 9.04 -19.50 -3.49
C LEU A 42 8.91 -20.65 -4.48
N ARG A 43 8.27 -20.42 -5.64
CA ARG A 43 8.19 -21.43 -6.70
C ARG A 43 9.58 -21.81 -7.20
N ASP A 44 10.43 -20.82 -7.44
CA ASP A 44 11.80 -21.04 -7.90
C ASP A 44 12.62 -21.76 -6.82
N GLY A 45 12.49 -21.36 -5.55
CA GLY A 45 13.15 -22.02 -4.42
C GLY A 45 12.73 -23.48 -4.22
N LEU A 46 11.43 -23.77 -4.30
CA LEU A 46 10.89 -25.14 -4.25
C LEU A 46 11.43 -25.97 -5.42
N GLY A 47 11.39 -25.43 -6.64
CA GLY A 47 11.92 -26.09 -7.84
C GLY A 47 13.41 -26.43 -7.71
N GLN A 48 14.21 -25.50 -7.18
CA GLN A 48 15.63 -25.73 -6.96
C GLN A 48 15.88 -26.80 -5.89
N ALA A 49 15.14 -26.77 -4.77
CA ALA A 49 15.28 -27.77 -3.71
C ALA A 49 14.89 -29.19 -4.17
N ILE A 50 13.86 -29.32 -5.01
CA ILE A 50 13.44 -30.59 -5.63
C ILE A 50 14.52 -31.07 -6.61
N ALA A 51 15.05 -30.19 -7.44
CA ALA A 51 16.14 -30.51 -8.36
C ALA A 51 17.40 -31.00 -7.62
N ASP A 52 17.72 -30.39 -6.48
CA ASP A 52 18.82 -30.85 -5.62
C ASP A 52 18.53 -32.26 -5.06
N HIS A 53 17.33 -32.50 -4.51
CA HIS A 53 16.98 -33.82 -3.95
C HIS A 53 17.00 -34.93 -5.00
N THR A 54 16.53 -34.66 -6.22
CA THR A 54 16.54 -35.62 -7.33
C THR A 54 17.94 -35.87 -7.86
N THR A 55 18.80 -34.86 -7.91
CA THR A 55 20.23 -35.00 -8.26
C THR A 55 20.97 -35.89 -7.25
N HIS A 56 20.57 -35.84 -5.98
CA HIS A 56 21.09 -36.73 -4.93
C HIS A 56 20.44 -38.13 -4.92
N GLY A 57 19.72 -38.50 -5.97
CA GLY A 57 19.23 -39.86 -6.20
C GLY A 57 17.88 -40.19 -5.56
N ARG A 58 17.16 -39.21 -5.00
CA ARG A 58 15.79 -39.46 -4.52
C ARG A 58 14.80 -39.52 -5.69
N ALA A 59 13.80 -40.38 -5.56
CA ALA A 59 12.68 -40.41 -6.49
C ALA A 59 11.91 -39.08 -6.44
N GLU A 60 11.45 -38.59 -7.60
CA GLU A 60 10.84 -37.27 -7.77
C GLU A 60 9.66 -37.02 -6.81
N GLY A 61 8.76 -37.99 -6.64
CA GLY A 61 7.62 -37.87 -5.70
C GLY A 61 8.05 -37.74 -4.23
N GLN A 62 9.08 -38.49 -3.81
CA GLN A 62 9.62 -38.40 -2.44
C GLN A 62 10.41 -37.10 -2.23
N ALA A 63 11.07 -36.60 -3.27
CA ALA A 63 11.75 -35.32 -3.25
C ALA A 63 10.75 -34.17 -3.03
N VAL A 64 9.62 -34.18 -3.75
CA VAL A 64 8.55 -33.17 -3.57
C VAL A 64 8.00 -33.19 -2.16
N GLU A 65 7.58 -34.35 -1.65
CA GLU A 65 7.00 -34.47 -0.31
C GLU A 65 7.99 -34.02 0.78
N SER A 66 9.24 -34.47 0.69
CA SER A 66 10.32 -34.09 1.61
C SER A 66 10.62 -32.59 1.57
N VAL A 67 10.60 -31.96 0.39
CA VAL A 67 10.85 -30.52 0.25
C VAL A 67 9.69 -29.70 0.79
N ILE A 68 8.43 -30.11 0.54
CA ILE A 68 7.26 -29.43 1.10
C ILE A 68 7.28 -29.52 2.62
N ASP A 69 7.56 -30.69 3.19
CA ASP A 69 7.68 -30.88 4.64
C ASP A 69 8.80 -30.00 5.25
N GLN A 70 9.95 -29.89 4.57
CA GLN A 70 11.05 -28.99 4.98
C GLN A 70 10.69 -27.50 4.91
N PHE A 71 9.92 -27.08 3.90
CA PHE A 71 9.44 -25.70 3.80
C PHE A 71 8.39 -25.37 4.87
N GLY A 72 7.72 -26.39 5.40
CA GLY A 72 6.73 -26.28 6.46
C GLY A 72 5.32 -26.00 5.93
N THR A 73 4.43 -25.58 6.84
CA THR A 73 3.03 -25.34 6.49
C THR A 73 2.87 -24.01 5.74
N PRO A 74 1.88 -23.90 4.83
CA PRO A 74 1.56 -22.63 4.16
C PRO A 74 1.32 -21.48 5.15
N GLN A 75 0.74 -21.78 6.31
CA GLN A 75 0.51 -20.81 7.39
C GLN A 75 1.83 -20.26 7.96
N ALA A 76 2.76 -21.12 8.34
CA ALA A 76 4.04 -20.70 8.91
C ALA A 76 4.85 -19.85 7.92
N VAL A 77 4.81 -20.20 6.63
CA VAL A 77 5.44 -19.40 5.58
C VAL A 77 4.73 -18.06 5.38
N ALA A 78 3.39 -18.04 5.40
CA ALA A 78 2.64 -16.78 5.30
C ALA A 78 2.96 -15.83 6.45
N ASP A 79 3.05 -16.35 7.67
CA ASP A 79 3.36 -15.58 8.88
C ASP A 79 4.78 -15.00 8.82
N ALA A 80 5.74 -15.75 8.30
CA ALA A 80 7.11 -15.26 8.09
C ALA A 80 7.18 -14.05 7.13
N PHE A 81 6.24 -13.94 6.17
CA PHE A 81 6.15 -12.81 5.24
C PHE A 81 5.17 -11.71 5.68
N ALA A 82 4.41 -11.91 6.76
CA ALA A 82 3.34 -10.99 7.18
C ALA A 82 3.90 -9.59 7.49
N ASP A 83 4.98 -9.52 8.27
CA ASP A 83 5.60 -8.25 8.67
C ASP A 83 6.16 -7.45 7.49
N GLU A 84 6.76 -8.15 6.52
CA GLU A 84 7.26 -7.51 5.30
C GLU A 84 6.10 -6.93 4.48
N LEU A 85 5.01 -7.68 4.34
CA LEU A 85 3.83 -7.25 3.59
C LEU A 85 3.10 -6.09 4.26
N ILE A 86 2.96 -6.10 5.59
CA ILE A 86 2.39 -5.00 6.37
C ILE A 86 3.22 -3.73 6.16
N THR A 87 4.53 -3.83 6.29
CA THR A 87 5.45 -2.70 6.13
C THR A 87 5.41 -2.14 4.71
N ALA A 88 5.41 -3.01 3.70
CA ALA A 88 5.31 -2.61 2.30
C ALA A 88 3.96 -1.92 1.99
N SER A 89 2.87 -2.41 2.56
CA SER A 89 1.54 -1.83 2.42
C SER A 89 1.44 -0.45 3.08
N ALA A 90 1.93 -0.30 4.30
CA ALA A 90 1.98 0.96 5.02
C ALA A 90 2.78 2.03 4.25
N ARG A 91 3.96 1.67 3.74
CA ARG A 91 4.79 2.58 2.92
C ARG A 91 4.07 3.04 1.67
N ARG A 92 3.40 2.12 0.96
CA ARG A 92 2.66 2.47 -0.26
C ARG A 92 1.51 3.43 0.04
N THR A 93 0.77 3.20 1.12
CA THR A 93 -0.32 4.08 1.57
C THR A 93 0.21 5.47 1.91
N ILE A 94 1.28 5.54 2.70
CA ILE A 94 1.92 6.81 3.08
C ILE A 94 2.40 7.56 1.83
N ALA A 95 3.14 6.90 0.93
CA ALA A 95 3.61 7.48 -0.32
C ALA A 95 2.45 8.00 -1.21
N TRP A 96 1.30 7.31 -1.19
CA TRP A 96 0.12 7.75 -1.94
C TRP A 96 -0.53 9.00 -1.34
N TYR A 97 -0.67 9.11 -0.01
CA TYR A 97 -1.17 10.34 0.63
C TYR A 97 -0.23 11.52 0.44
N ILE A 98 1.07 11.25 0.53
CA ILE A 98 2.14 12.18 0.22
C ILE A 98 1.96 12.78 -1.18
N ALA A 99 1.70 11.94 -2.20
CA ALA A 99 1.56 12.39 -3.58
C ALA A 99 0.21 13.09 -3.85
N THR A 100 -0.88 12.59 -3.26
CA THR A 100 -2.23 13.12 -3.50
C THR A 100 -2.58 14.33 -2.63
N GLY A 101 -1.91 14.50 -1.49
CA GLY A 101 -2.08 15.62 -0.56
C GLY A 101 -2.01 16.98 -1.25
N PRO A 102 -0.88 17.33 -1.88
CA PRO A 102 -0.69 18.60 -2.59
C PRO A 102 -1.65 18.80 -3.75
N LEU A 103 -2.00 17.73 -4.48
CA LEU A 103 -2.89 17.81 -5.64
C LEU A 103 -4.31 18.22 -5.23
N VAL A 104 -4.87 17.54 -4.22
CA VAL A 104 -6.19 17.90 -3.67
C VAL A 104 -6.13 19.29 -3.01
N GLY A 105 -5.06 19.59 -2.28
CA GLY A 105 -4.83 20.91 -1.69
C GLY A 105 -4.79 22.03 -2.73
N THR A 106 -4.17 21.79 -3.89
CA THR A 106 -4.09 22.77 -4.99
C THR A 106 -5.46 23.09 -5.56
N TRP A 107 -6.31 22.07 -5.77
CA TRP A 107 -7.68 22.28 -6.26
C TRP A 107 -8.53 23.07 -5.28
N TRP A 108 -8.44 22.75 -3.99
CA TRP A 108 -9.11 23.52 -2.95
C TRP A 108 -8.58 24.95 -2.83
N LEU A 109 -7.26 25.15 -2.95
CA LEU A 109 -6.66 26.48 -2.91
C LEU A 109 -7.05 27.36 -4.11
N GLN A 110 -7.18 26.76 -5.30
CA GLN A 110 -7.72 27.42 -6.49
C GLN A 110 -9.21 27.77 -6.34
N LEU A 111 -9.99 26.88 -5.72
CA LEU A 111 -11.42 27.08 -5.51
C LEU A 111 -11.72 28.12 -4.43
N LEU A 112 -11.04 28.00 -3.29
CA LEU A 112 -11.12 28.94 -2.17
C LEU A 112 -10.27 30.18 -2.41
N GLN A 113 -9.75 30.41 -3.63
CA GLN A 113 -9.05 31.64 -3.96
C GLN A 113 -9.89 32.81 -3.46
N PRO A 114 -9.44 33.51 -2.41
CA PRO A 114 -10.18 34.63 -1.94
C PRO A 114 -10.12 35.67 -3.09
N HIS A 115 -11.17 36.47 -3.25
CA HIS A 115 -11.19 37.56 -4.22
C HIS A 115 -10.21 38.76 -3.95
N PRO A 116 -9.32 38.85 -2.91
CA PRO A 116 -8.53 40.05 -2.68
C PRO A 116 -7.21 40.10 -3.47
N TRP A 117 -7.10 39.47 -4.64
CA TRP A 117 -6.03 39.83 -5.59
C TRP A 117 -6.10 41.29 -6.06
N ARG A 118 -7.21 42.00 -5.78
CA ARG A 118 -7.28 43.47 -5.91
C ARG A 118 -6.65 44.24 -4.74
N ALA A 119 -6.34 43.60 -3.60
CA ALA A 119 -5.88 44.27 -2.38
C ALA A 119 -4.37 44.08 -2.05
N GLY A 120 -3.64 43.34 -2.90
CA GLY A 120 -2.20 43.12 -2.74
C GLY A 120 -1.81 42.07 -1.68
N VAL A 121 -0.55 41.61 -1.74
CA VAL A 121 0.00 40.48 -0.95
C VAL A 121 -0.12 40.69 0.57
N LEU A 122 -0.02 41.94 1.04
CA LEU A 122 -0.18 42.32 2.45
C LEU A 122 -1.64 42.18 2.94
N GLY A 123 -2.64 42.48 2.09
CA GLY A 123 -4.05 42.31 2.44
C GLY A 123 -4.45 40.83 2.57
N LEU A 124 -3.81 39.96 1.80
CA LEU A 124 -3.98 38.50 1.86
C LEU A 124 -3.41 37.91 3.16
N LEU A 125 -2.24 38.39 3.58
CA LEU A 125 -1.57 38.01 4.84
C LEU A 125 -2.36 38.45 6.08
N ALA A 126 -3.06 39.60 6.00
CA ALA A 126 -3.85 40.14 7.10
C ALA A 126 -5.28 39.56 7.19
N ALA A 127 -5.92 39.23 6.06
CA ALA A 127 -7.32 38.79 6.04
C ALA A 127 -7.52 37.32 6.44
N ILE A 128 -6.53 36.46 6.21
CA ILE A 128 -6.61 35.03 6.54
C ILE A 128 -5.25 34.62 7.14
N PRO A 129 -5.07 34.74 8.47
CA PRO A 129 -3.76 34.54 9.12
C PRO A 129 -3.19 33.12 8.96
N ILE A 130 -4.00 32.16 8.52
CA ILE A 130 -3.62 30.74 8.34
C ILE A 130 -3.06 30.45 6.94
N LEU A 131 -3.33 31.27 5.92
CA LEU A 131 -2.89 31.04 4.53
C LEU A 131 -1.37 30.98 4.34
N PRO A 132 -0.56 31.90 4.90
CA PRO A 132 0.90 31.78 4.84
C PRO A 132 1.42 30.54 5.57
N LEU A 133 0.74 30.11 6.65
CA LEU A 133 1.07 28.89 7.37
C LEU A 133 0.80 27.64 6.52
N ILE A 134 -0.30 27.61 5.76
CA ILE A 134 -0.63 26.55 4.80
C ILE A 134 0.36 26.54 3.64
N ALA A 135 0.70 27.70 3.07
CA ALA A 135 1.66 27.79 1.97
C ALA A 135 3.06 27.34 2.41
N VAL A 136 3.51 27.75 3.61
CA VAL A 136 4.75 27.27 4.22
C VAL A 136 4.65 25.77 4.50
N ALA A 137 3.53 25.25 5.02
CA ALA A 137 3.36 23.82 5.24
C ALA A 137 3.42 23.01 3.93
N ILE A 138 2.79 23.49 2.85
CA ILE A 138 2.85 22.88 1.52
C ILE A 138 4.26 22.96 0.94
N ALA A 139 4.94 24.10 1.03
CA ALA A 139 6.31 24.27 0.55
C ALA A 139 7.30 23.42 1.36
N THR A 140 7.07 23.28 2.67
CA THR A 140 7.87 22.44 3.56
C THR A 140 7.60 20.97 3.27
N ALA A 141 6.35 20.58 3.03
CA ALA A 141 6.00 19.21 2.63
C ALA A 141 6.55 18.86 1.25
N ALA A 142 6.46 19.75 0.27
CA ALA A 142 7.02 19.58 -1.07
C ALA A 142 8.55 19.58 -1.07
N GLY A 143 9.18 20.47 -0.29
CA GLY A 143 10.63 20.50 -0.06
C GLY A 143 11.11 19.27 0.70
N THR A 144 10.28 18.77 1.62
CA THR A 144 10.46 17.44 2.21
C THR A 144 10.40 16.43 1.08
N PHE A 145 9.33 16.27 0.30
CA PHE A 145 9.29 15.30 -0.82
C PHE A 145 10.45 15.36 -1.80
N ALA A 146 10.85 16.55 -2.23
CA ALA A 146 11.98 16.75 -3.12
C ALA A 146 13.31 16.28 -2.51
N THR A 147 13.45 16.37 -1.18
CA THR A 147 14.62 15.90 -0.41
C THR A 147 14.46 14.48 0.15
N THR A 148 13.26 13.89 0.03
CA THR A 148 12.79 12.76 0.83
C THR A 148 12.57 11.50 -0.01
N GLY A 149 13.58 11.14 -0.79
CA GLY A 149 13.98 9.72 -0.80
C GLY A 149 14.35 9.24 0.61
N ARG A 150 14.63 10.17 1.54
CA ARG A 150 15.05 9.98 2.94
C ARG A 150 13.97 9.60 3.97
N LEU A 151 12.69 10.04 3.92
CA LEU A 151 11.66 9.61 4.92
C LEU A 151 11.27 8.15 4.68
N ILE A 152 11.23 7.69 3.42
CA ILE A 152 11.02 6.27 3.12
C ILE A 152 12.14 5.42 3.75
N ARG A 153 13.34 6.00 3.91
CA ARG A 153 14.49 5.41 4.61
C ARG A 153 14.41 5.51 6.15
N TRP A 154 13.52 6.31 6.73
CA TRP A 154 13.31 6.35 8.20
C TRP A 154 12.19 5.41 8.67
N LEU A 155 11.31 4.98 7.76
CA LEU A 155 10.38 3.87 8.00
C LEU A 155 10.97 2.43 8.13
N PRO A 156 12.22 2.09 7.77
CA PRO A 156 12.84 0.78 8.01
C PRO A 156 13.03 0.43 9.47
N GLU A 157 13.12 1.42 10.35
CA GLU A 157 13.34 1.21 11.80
C GLU A 157 12.02 1.17 12.59
N ALA A 158 10.89 1.46 11.95
CA ALA A 158 9.58 1.38 12.59
C ALA A 158 9.08 -0.07 12.57
N SER A 159 8.72 -0.59 13.74
CA SER A 159 8.03 -1.88 13.83
C SER A 159 6.78 -1.91 12.93
N PRO A 160 6.42 -3.06 12.34
CA PRO A 160 5.30 -3.19 11.39
C PRO A 160 4.00 -2.61 11.96
N ASP A 161 3.78 -2.77 13.26
CA ASP A 161 2.66 -2.18 13.99
C ASP A 161 2.64 -0.65 13.97
N ARG A 162 3.79 0.00 14.18
CA ARG A 162 3.92 1.46 14.16
C ARG A 162 3.71 2.00 12.75
N ALA A 163 4.25 1.32 11.73
CA ALA A 163 4.03 1.69 10.34
C ALA A 163 2.54 1.58 9.96
N ALA A 164 1.86 0.52 10.38
CA ALA A 164 0.41 0.35 10.18
C ALA A 164 -0.40 1.42 10.95
N CYS A 165 -0.08 1.68 12.22
CA CYS A 165 -0.71 2.74 13.00
C CYS A 165 -0.56 4.11 12.34
N ALA A 166 0.64 4.45 11.86
CA ALA A 166 0.89 5.71 11.17
C ALA A 166 0.08 5.82 9.88
N ALA A 167 0.02 4.77 9.07
CA ALA A 167 -0.79 4.75 7.85
C ALA A 167 -2.29 4.92 8.14
N ILE A 168 -2.81 4.27 9.19
CA ILE A 168 -4.19 4.42 9.66
C ILE A 168 -4.45 5.87 10.12
N ALA A 169 -3.56 6.43 10.92
CA ALA A 169 -3.69 7.79 11.44
C ALA A 169 -3.70 8.83 10.31
N ILE A 170 -2.78 8.70 9.35
CA ILE A 170 -2.71 9.58 8.17
C ILE A 170 -3.98 9.45 7.33
N ALA A 171 -4.49 8.23 7.12
CA ALA A 171 -5.72 8.00 6.39
C ALA A 171 -6.94 8.63 7.07
N ALA A 172 -7.07 8.46 8.38
CA ALA A 172 -8.14 9.07 9.16
C ALA A 172 -8.07 10.60 9.11
N LEU A 173 -6.87 11.17 9.28
CA LEU A 173 -6.67 12.62 9.20
C LEU A 173 -7.01 13.18 7.82
N ALA A 174 -6.67 12.48 6.75
CA ALA A 174 -7.03 12.87 5.39
C ALA A 174 -8.54 12.90 5.18
N VAL A 175 -9.26 11.87 5.65
CA VAL A 175 -10.73 11.82 5.59
C VAL A 175 -11.36 12.96 6.37
N VAL A 176 -10.92 13.20 7.61
CA VAL A 176 -11.43 14.30 8.44
C VAL A 176 -11.17 15.65 7.77
N GLY A 177 -9.97 15.86 7.21
CA GLY A 177 -9.62 17.06 6.48
C GLY A 177 -10.49 17.29 5.25
N ASP A 178 -10.68 16.26 4.41
CA ASP A 178 -11.54 16.33 3.22
C ASP A 178 -12.99 16.66 3.59
N LEU A 179 -13.55 15.96 4.59
CA LEU A 179 -14.90 16.21 5.06
C LEU A 179 -15.06 17.62 5.61
N ALA A 180 -14.11 18.10 6.42
CA ALA A 180 -14.17 19.45 6.97
C ALA A 180 -14.19 20.52 5.88
N VAL A 181 -13.35 20.38 4.84
CA VAL A 181 -13.31 21.35 3.73
C VAL A 181 -14.57 21.26 2.86
N ILE A 182 -15.08 20.06 2.58
CA ILE A 182 -16.35 19.88 1.86
C ILE A 182 -17.50 20.51 2.65
N THR A 183 -17.61 20.23 3.96
CA THR A 183 -18.66 20.77 4.82
C THR A 183 -18.57 22.29 4.88
N LEU A 184 -17.38 22.87 5.04
CA LEU A 184 -17.19 24.32 5.05
C LEU A 184 -17.63 24.95 3.72
N TYR A 185 -17.31 24.31 2.59
CA TYR A 185 -17.75 24.77 1.28
C TYR A 185 -19.27 24.69 1.11
N LEU A 186 -19.90 23.59 1.54
CA LEU A 186 -21.37 23.44 1.48
C LEU A 186 -22.11 24.42 2.39
N GLN A 187 -21.49 24.83 3.49
CA GLN A 187 -22.02 25.87 4.39
C GLN A 187 -21.77 27.29 3.88
N SER A 188 -20.83 27.47 2.95
CA SER A 188 -20.65 28.75 2.28
C SER A 188 -21.74 28.92 1.22
N ASP A 189 -22.35 30.09 1.11
CA ASP A 189 -23.27 30.44 0.01
C ASP A 189 -22.58 30.53 -1.37
N ALA A 190 -21.42 29.88 -1.53
CA ALA A 190 -20.63 29.87 -2.73
C ALA A 190 -21.33 29.05 -3.83
N SER A 191 -21.43 29.63 -5.02
CA SER A 191 -22.00 28.92 -6.17
C SER A 191 -21.15 27.69 -6.55
N LEU A 192 -21.84 26.62 -6.97
CA LEU A 192 -21.23 25.41 -7.51
C LEU A 192 -20.51 25.71 -8.84
N ARG A 193 -19.23 26.05 -8.75
CA ARG A 193 -18.36 26.23 -9.91
C ARG A 193 -17.90 24.87 -10.43
N PRO A 194 -17.57 24.72 -11.73
CA PRO A 194 -16.99 23.48 -12.27
C PRO A 194 -15.75 22.99 -11.47
N LEU A 195 -14.95 23.93 -10.95
CA LEU A 195 -13.82 23.65 -10.07
C LEU A 195 -14.23 23.00 -8.74
N ALA A 196 -15.41 23.31 -8.20
CA ALA A 196 -15.93 22.68 -7.00
C ALA A 196 -16.27 21.22 -7.25
N ILE A 197 -16.86 20.91 -8.42
CA ILE A 197 -17.15 19.53 -8.83
C ILE A 197 -15.85 18.73 -8.91
N VAL A 198 -14.78 19.31 -9.49
CA VAL A 198 -13.46 18.66 -9.57
C VAL A 198 -12.86 18.45 -8.17
N ALA A 199 -12.85 19.47 -7.30
CA ALA A 199 -12.30 19.38 -5.95
C ALA A 199 -13.04 18.36 -5.08
N ILE A 200 -14.38 18.34 -5.14
CA ILE A 200 -15.23 17.38 -4.45
C ILE A 200 -14.99 15.97 -4.98
N SER A 201 -14.89 15.80 -6.31
CA SER A 201 -14.62 14.50 -6.93
C SER A 201 -13.25 13.94 -6.53
N CYS A 202 -12.20 14.78 -6.55
CA CYS A 202 -10.88 14.39 -6.09
C CYS A 202 -10.88 14.01 -4.60
N SER A 203 -11.60 14.76 -3.77
CA SER A 203 -11.73 14.46 -2.33
C SER A 203 -12.52 13.18 -2.08
N ALA A 204 -13.59 12.94 -2.84
CA ALA A 204 -14.39 11.71 -2.76
C ALA A 204 -13.58 10.46 -3.15
N VAL A 205 -12.81 10.54 -4.24
CA VAL A 205 -11.86 9.48 -4.63
C VAL A 205 -10.83 9.27 -3.51
N ARG A 206 -10.30 10.35 -2.94
CA ARG A 206 -9.32 10.25 -1.86
C ARG A 206 -9.91 9.57 -0.62
N ILE A 207 -11.11 9.95 -0.19
CA ILE A 207 -11.85 9.32 0.91
C ILE A 207 -12.10 7.84 0.60
N GLY A 208 -12.58 7.49 -0.60
CA GLY A 208 -12.83 6.11 -1.00
C GLY A 208 -11.57 5.23 -0.89
N CYS A 209 -10.45 5.71 -1.43
CA CYS A 209 -9.15 5.05 -1.28
C CYS A 209 -8.69 4.97 0.18
N SER A 210 -9.01 5.98 0.99
CA SER A 210 -8.68 6.03 2.42
C SER A 210 -9.41 4.94 3.21
N VAL A 211 -10.70 4.78 2.95
CA VAL A 211 -11.52 3.72 3.55
C VAL A 211 -11.00 2.34 3.16
N VAL A 212 -10.68 2.13 1.88
CA VAL A 212 -10.10 0.86 1.43
C VAL A 212 -8.75 0.58 2.11
N ALA A 213 -7.89 1.57 2.24
CA ALA A 213 -6.61 1.44 2.95
C ALA A 213 -6.80 1.09 4.44
N LEU A 214 -7.76 1.72 5.12
CA LEU A 214 -8.13 1.43 6.51
C LEU A 214 -8.67 0.01 6.68
N LEU A 215 -9.55 -0.43 5.78
CA LEU A 215 -10.10 -1.80 5.79
C LEU A 215 -9.01 -2.85 5.56
N HIS A 216 -8.06 -2.58 4.65
CA HIS A 216 -6.92 -3.47 4.44
C HIS A 216 -6.00 -3.52 5.66
N ALA A 217 -5.67 -2.37 6.26
CA ALA A 217 -4.80 -2.31 7.43
C ALA A 217 -5.41 -3.01 8.66
N THR A 218 -6.72 -2.86 8.88
CA THR A 218 -7.43 -3.52 9.98
C THR A 218 -7.53 -5.03 9.79
N ARG A 219 -7.74 -5.51 8.54
CA ARG A 219 -7.72 -6.94 8.23
C ARG A 219 -6.34 -7.56 8.48
N MET A 220 -5.26 -6.90 8.04
CA MET A 220 -3.90 -7.38 8.27
C MET A 220 -3.54 -7.42 9.77
N ARG A 221 -4.00 -6.45 10.57
CA ARG A 221 -3.79 -6.49 12.03
C ARG A 221 -4.49 -7.64 12.73
N ARG A 222 -5.69 -8.03 12.28
CA ARG A 222 -6.44 -9.14 12.89
C ARG A 222 -5.79 -10.51 12.62
N SER A 223 -5.15 -10.69 11.47
CA SER A 223 -4.44 -11.93 11.15
C SER A 223 -3.14 -12.09 11.94
N SER A 224 -2.49 -11.01 12.37
CA SER A 224 -1.24 -11.06 13.14
C SER A 224 -1.45 -11.29 14.65
N THR A 225 -2.69 -11.16 15.15
CA THR A 225 -3.02 -11.33 16.58
C THR A 225 -3.60 -12.71 16.91
N LEU A 226 -3.81 -13.56 15.91
CA LEU A 226 -4.30 -14.94 16.03
C LEU A 226 -3.12 -15.90 15.86
#